data_AF-X1NBB2-F1
#
_entry.id   AF-X1NBB2-F1
#
_cell.length_a   1.000
_cell.length_b   1.000
_cell.length_c   1.000
_cell.angle_alpha   90.00
_cell.angle_beta   90.00
_cell.angle_gamma   90.00
#
_symmetry.space_group_name_H-M   'P 1'
#
loop_
_entity.id
_entity.type
_entity.pdbx_description
1 polymer ?
#
loop_
_entity_poly.entity_id
_entity_poly.type
_entity_poly.pdbx_seq_one_letter_code
_entity_poly.pdbx_strand_id
1 'polypeptide(L)'
;DFKARPATAASVDWDNIEPWLTLNEEHTSVDIKAIIQEITSRAGWVPGNSLVVFLDSKIKNSRMRIGWSYDRLLAMAPQLEVTYAPSEYVVTIDSDPIKGVPVTIVMVLWRTKTPL
;
A
#
# COMPACT_ATOMS: atom_id res chain seq x y z
N ASP A 1 -16.70 -16.14 -2.04
CA ASP A 1 -16.10 -16.58 -0.77
C ASP A 1 -14.67 -16.06 -0.69
N PHE A 2 -14.26 -15.49 0.45
CA PHE A 2 -12.88 -15.04 0.66
C PHE A 2 -11.94 -16.22 0.96
N LYS A 3 -12.46 -17.34 1.48
CA LYS A 3 -11.66 -18.54 1.79
C LYS A 3 -11.10 -19.24 0.55
N ALA A 4 -11.72 -18.99 -0.61
CA ALA A 4 -11.25 -19.48 -1.91
C ALA A 4 -10.16 -18.58 -2.54
N ARG A 5 -9.90 -17.40 -1.97
CA ARG A 5 -8.85 -16.50 -2.47
C ARG A 5 -7.53 -16.88 -1.82
N PRO A 6 -6.46 -17.15 -2.59
CA PRO A 6 -5.16 -17.42 -2.01
C PRO A 6 -4.68 -16.19 -1.23
N ALA A 7 -4.22 -16.42 0.00
CA ALA A 7 -3.54 -15.41 0.78
C ALA A 7 -2.19 -15.04 0.14
N THR A 8 -1.65 -13.90 0.54
CA THR A 8 -0.27 -13.53 0.19
C THR A 8 0.72 -14.52 0.81
N ALA A 9 1.87 -14.69 0.17
CA ALA A 9 2.99 -15.41 0.77
C ALA A 9 3.67 -14.55 1.86
N ALA A 10 3.71 -13.24 1.64
CA ALA A 10 4.11 -12.25 2.62
C ALA A 10 3.09 -12.18 3.76
N SER A 11 3.60 -12.18 4.99
CA SER A 11 2.88 -11.87 6.22
C SER A 11 3.83 -11.16 7.16
N VAL A 12 3.31 -10.27 7.99
CA VAL A 12 4.10 -9.55 9.00
C VAL A 12 3.48 -9.80 10.36
N ASP A 13 4.32 -10.08 11.35
CA ASP A 13 3.88 -10.26 12.72
C ASP A 13 3.75 -8.90 13.41
N TRP A 14 2.56 -8.65 13.95
CA TRP A 14 2.30 -7.51 14.81
C TRP A 14 2.45 -7.96 16.27
N ASP A 15 3.70 -8.01 16.71
CA ASP A 15 4.07 -8.45 18.06
C ASP A 15 4.17 -7.27 19.03
N ASN A 16 4.29 -7.58 20.33
CA ASN A 16 4.44 -6.60 21.43
C ASN A 16 3.34 -5.53 21.47
N ILE A 17 2.11 -5.91 21.10
CA ILE A 17 0.97 -5.00 21.12
C ILE A 17 0.42 -4.89 22.54
N GLU A 18 0.46 -3.68 23.09
CA GLU A 18 -0.18 -3.37 24.36
C GLU A 18 -1.69 -3.72 24.36
N PRO A 19 -2.28 -3.98 25.55
CA PRO A 19 -3.71 -4.21 25.66
C PRO A 19 -4.52 -2.99 25.20
N TRP A 20 -5.55 -3.20 24.38
CA TRP A 20 -6.50 -2.15 24.00
C TRP A 20 -7.51 -1.94 25.14
N LEU A 21 -7.17 -1.07 26.09
CA LEU A 21 -7.96 -0.84 27.30
C LEU A 21 -8.95 0.33 27.17
N THR A 22 -8.67 1.25 26.25
CA THR A 22 -9.49 2.44 26.04
C THR A 22 -10.39 2.22 24.82
N LEU A 23 -11.68 2.50 24.98
CA LEU A 23 -12.58 2.53 23.84
C LEU A 23 -12.22 3.72 22.96
N ASN A 24 -12.36 3.55 21.64
CA ASN A 24 -12.17 4.62 20.65
C ASN A 24 -10.74 5.14 20.53
N GLU A 25 -9.77 4.40 21.04
CA GLU A 25 -8.35 4.71 20.86
C GLU A 25 -7.86 4.24 19.48
N GLU A 26 -7.01 5.05 18.87
CA GLU A 26 -6.36 4.72 17.61
C GLU A 26 -5.14 3.83 17.85
N HIS A 27 -4.97 2.82 17.02
CA HIS A 27 -3.82 1.91 17.10
C HIS A 27 -3.18 1.76 15.72
N THR A 28 -1.92 2.16 15.61
CA THR A 28 -1.13 2.03 14.38
C THR A 28 -0.52 0.63 14.28
N SER A 29 -0.67 -0.01 13.12
CA SER A 29 -0.04 -1.30 12.85
C SER A 29 1.47 -1.18 12.64
N VAL A 30 2.15 -2.32 12.62
CA VAL A 30 3.48 -2.45 11.98
C VAL A 30 3.40 -2.14 10.48
N ASP A 31 4.57 -1.92 9.85
CA ASP A 31 4.66 -1.73 8.40
C ASP A 31 4.26 -3.01 7.66
N ILE A 32 3.20 -2.92 6.86
CA ILE A 32 2.66 -4.02 6.03
C ILE A 32 3.04 -3.88 4.55
N LYS A 33 3.99 -3.00 4.20
CA LYS A 33 4.45 -2.73 2.83
C LYS A 33 4.70 -3.99 2.01
N ALA A 34 5.36 -5.00 2.57
CA ALA A 34 5.67 -6.24 1.85
C ALA A 34 4.41 -6.96 1.35
N ILE A 35 3.33 -6.95 2.15
CA ILE A 35 2.03 -7.56 1.79
C ILE A 35 1.38 -6.77 0.67
N ILE A 36 1.33 -5.44 0.80
CA ILE A 36 0.73 -4.56 -0.22
C ILE A 36 1.51 -4.66 -1.54
N GLN A 37 2.84 -4.64 -1.48
CA GLN A 37 3.71 -4.72 -2.64
C GLN A 37 3.57 -6.07 -3.37
N GLU A 38 3.42 -7.18 -2.65
CA GLU A 38 3.19 -8.49 -3.27
C GLU A 38 1.93 -8.49 -4.13
N ILE A 39 0.89 -7.74 -3.74
CA ILE A 39 -0.36 -7.67 -4.50
C ILE A 39 -0.24 -6.70 -5.68
N THR A 40 0.30 -5.50 -5.44
CA THR A 40 0.38 -4.45 -6.46
C THR A 40 1.44 -4.72 -7.54
N SER A 41 2.44 -5.57 -7.25
CA SER A 41 3.44 -6.02 -8.22
C SER A 41 2.97 -7.19 -9.10
N ARG A 42 1.78 -7.75 -8.88
CA ARG A 42 1.28 -8.86 -9.71
C ARG A 42 1.01 -8.39 -11.13
N ALA A 43 1.39 -9.20 -12.11
CA ALA A 43 1.00 -8.98 -13.49
C ALA A 43 -0.54 -8.92 -13.58
N GLY A 44 -1.06 -7.83 -14.14
CA GLY A 44 -2.50 -7.59 -14.24
C GLY A 44 -3.15 -6.88 -13.04
N TRP A 45 -2.37 -6.43 -12.05
CA TRP A 45 -2.90 -5.49 -11.05
C TRP A 45 -3.32 -4.19 -11.76
N VAL A 46 -4.55 -3.74 -11.50
CA VAL A 46 -5.10 -2.48 -12.02
C VAL A 46 -5.28 -1.51 -10.85
N PRO A 47 -4.78 -0.27 -10.94
CA PRO A 47 -5.02 0.76 -9.94
C PRO A 47 -6.53 0.93 -9.63
N GLY A 48 -6.87 1.11 -8.36
CA GLY A 48 -8.26 1.24 -7.90
C GLY A 48 -8.95 -0.09 -7.56
N ASN A 49 -8.33 -1.24 -7.83
CA ASN A 49 -8.83 -2.52 -7.37
C ASN A 49 -8.87 -2.60 -5.84
N SER A 50 -9.93 -3.23 -5.30
CA SER A 50 -10.08 -3.43 -3.87
C SER A 50 -9.09 -4.46 -3.32
N LEU A 51 -8.60 -4.20 -2.12
CA LEU A 51 -7.76 -5.12 -1.34
C LEU A 51 -8.56 -5.68 -0.16
N VAL A 52 -8.16 -6.87 0.29
CA VAL A 52 -8.63 -7.45 1.55
C VAL A 52 -7.40 -7.74 2.39
N VAL A 53 -7.36 -7.19 3.61
CA VAL A 53 -6.30 -7.44 4.58
C VAL A 53 -6.87 -8.32 5.68
N PHE A 54 -6.20 -9.44 5.94
CA PHE A 54 -6.54 -10.33 7.04
C PHE A 54 -5.69 -9.98 8.25
N LEU A 55 -6.37 -9.75 9.38
CA LEU A 55 -5.72 -9.60 10.68
C LEU A 55 -6.13 -10.80 11.53
N ASP A 56 -5.18 -11.69 11.80
CA ASP A 56 -5.43 -12.93 12.55
C ASP A 56 -4.54 -13.00 13.78
N SER A 57 -5.04 -13.62 14.86
CA SER A 57 -4.29 -13.80 16.09
C SER A 57 -3.65 -15.17 16.12
N LYS A 58 -2.31 -15.19 16.20
CA LYS A 58 -1.54 -16.44 16.36
C LYS A 58 -1.71 -17.09 17.74
N ILE A 59 -2.25 -16.39 18.72
CA ILE A 59 -2.37 -16.85 20.11
C ILE A 59 -3.77 -17.41 20.37
N LYS A 60 -3.82 -18.70 20.76
CA LYS A 60 -5.05 -19.32 21.26
C LYS A 60 -5.48 -18.62 22.55
N ASN A 61 -6.73 -18.15 22.62
CA ASN A 61 -7.28 -17.36 23.75
C ASN A 61 -6.74 -15.92 23.86
N SER A 62 -6.30 -15.32 22.76
CA SER A 62 -6.08 -13.88 22.67
C SER A 62 -7.33 -13.09 23.09
N ARG A 63 -7.15 -11.97 23.82
CA ARG A 63 -8.24 -11.05 24.12
C ARG A 63 -8.76 -10.44 22.82
N MET A 64 -10.08 -10.39 22.67
CA MET A 64 -10.69 -9.83 21.46
C MET A 64 -10.32 -8.35 21.30
N ARG A 65 -9.77 -8.02 20.13
CA ARG A 65 -9.50 -6.65 19.70
C ARG A 65 -10.68 -6.21 18.83
N ILE A 66 -11.33 -5.11 19.19
CA ILE A 66 -12.54 -4.62 18.50
C ILE A 66 -12.17 -3.33 17.76
N GLY A 67 -12.50 -3.29 16.47
CA GLY A 67 -12.40 -2.08 15.64
C GLY A 67 -13.79 -1.65 15.14
N TRP A 68 -13.90 -0.37 14.75
CA TRP A 68 -15.10 0.12 14.07
C TRP A 68 -15.09 -0.29 12.60
N SER A 69 -16.25 -0.62 12.04
CA SER A 69 -16.39 -0.77 10.59
C SER A 69 -16.76 0.57 9.96
N TYR A 70 -16.46 0.72 8.67
CA TYR A 70 -16.90 1.85 7.85
C TYR A 70 -18.41 2.09 7.99
N ASP A 71 -19.21 1.03 7.85
CA ASP A 71 -20.68 1.09 7.91
C ASP A 71 -21.22 1.48 9.29
N ARG A 72 -20.46 1.24 10.35
CA ARG A 72 -20.88 1.56 11.72
C ARG A 72 -20.48 2.97 12.12
N LEU A 73 -19.25 3.38 11.83
CA LEU A 73 -18.75 4.71 12.14
C LEU A 73 -17.53 5.06 11.28
N LEU A 74 -17.76 5.80 10.19
CA LEU A 74 -16.73 6.23 9.24
C LEU A 74 -15.53 6.91 9.91
N ALA A 75 -15.79 7.81 10.87
CA ALA A 75 -14.75 8.60 11.53
C ALA A 75 -13.74 7.76 12.33
N MET A 76 -14.03 6.48 12.58
CA MET A 76 -13.20 5.58 13.38
C MET A 76 -12.85 4.28 12.64
N ALA A 77 -13.23 4.18 11.37
CA ALA A 77 -12.95 3.00 10.56
C ALA A 77 -11.44 2.89 10.27
N PRO A 78 -10.91 1.67 10.12
CA PRO A 78 -9.53 1.45 9.73
C PRO A 78 -9.14 2.23 8.48
N GLN A 79 -7.97 2.84 8.52
CA GLN A 79 -7.38 3.56 7.40
C GLN A 79 -6.13 2.82 6.92
N LEU A 80 -5.91 2.82 5.61
CA LEU A 80 -4.67 2.34 5.01
C LEU A 80 -3.88 3.55 4.51
N GLU A 81 -2.79 3.87 5.20
CA GLU A 81 -1.86 4.89 4.77
C GLU A 81 -0.74 4.27 3.94
N VAL A 82 -0.51 4.82 2.74
CA VAL A 82 0.53 4.34 1.82
C VAL A 82 1.36 5.52 1.34
N THR A 83 2.65 5.53 1.71
CA THR A 83 3.64 6.40 1.09
C THR A 83 4.39 5.63 0.01
N TYR A 84 4.41 6.15 -1.21
CA TYR A 84 5.08 5.54 -2.35
C TYR A 84 5.94 6.56 -3.10
N ALA A 85 7.03 6.09 -3.69
CA ALA A 85 7.83 6.88 -4.61
C ALA A 85 7.22 6.78 -6.03
N PRO A 86 7.16 7.88 -6.81
CA PRO A 86 6.83 7.78 -8.21
C PRO A 86 7.88 6.93 -8.93
N SER A 87 7.48 6.20 -9.97
CA SER A 87 8.42 5.52 -10.84
C SER A 87 9.37 6.53 -11.47
N GLU A 88 10.67 6.21 -11.52
CA GLU A 88 11.61 7.00 -12.31
C GLU A 88 11.15 7.00 -13.77
N TYR A 89 10.96 8.21 -14.32
CA TYR A 89 10.69 8.38 -15.74
C TYR A 89 12.00 8.14 -16.50
N VAL A 90 12.21 6.91 -16.97
CA VAL A 90 13.33 6.62 -17.87
C VAL A 90 12.95 7.11 -19.26
N VAL A 91 13.42 8.30 -19.62
CA VAL A 91 13.35 8.80 -21.01
C VAL A 91 14.43 8.06 -21.79
N THR A 92 14.06 6.97 -22.45
CA THR A 92 14.92 6.35 -23.47
C THR A 92 14.88 7.24 -24.71
N ILE A 93 15.91 8.07 -24.87
CA ILE A 93 16.21 8.65 -26.19
C ILE A 93 16.67 7.50 -27.08
N ASP A 94 15.88 7.16 -28.10
CA ASP A 94 16.33 6.29 -29.17
C ASP A 94 17.48 7.00 -29.90
N SER A 95 18.70 6.69 -29.51
CA SER A 95 19.89 7.20 -30.19
C SER A 95 20.09 6.39 -31.48
N ASP A 96 19.43 6.79 -32.57
CA ASP A 96 20.10 7.09 -33.85
C ASP A 96 19.10 7.35 -35.00
N PRO A 97 19.16 8.54 -35.61
CA PRO A 97 19.70 8.57 -36.97
C PRO A 97 20.88 9.54 -37.17
N ILE A 98 21.52 10.02 -36.09
CA ILE A 98 22.51 11.11 -36.19
C ILE A 98 23.79 10.79 -35.43
N LYS A 99 24.53 9.77 -35.87
CA LYS A 99 25.91 9.57 -35.43
C LYS A 99 26.73 10.84 -35.70
N GLY A 100 27.19 11.50 -34.64
CA GLY A 100 28.16 12.59 -34.71
C GLY A 100 27.61 14.01 -34.61
N VAL A 101 26.31 14.22 -34.37
CA VAL A 101 25.79 15.55 -34.04
C VAL A 101 25.68 15.71 -32.52
N PRO A 102 26.23 16.79 -31.93
CA PRO A 102 26.04 17.08 -30.51
C PRO A 102 24.56 17.36 -30.25
N VAL A 103 23.91 16.51 -29.44
CA VAL A 103 22.52 16.68 -29.02
C VAL A 103 22.49 17.38 -27.66
N THR A 104 21.85 18.55 -27.60
CA THR A 104 21.53 19.21 -26.33
C THR A 104 20.18 18.70 -25.85
N ILE A 105 20.16 17.86 -24.82
CA ILE A 105 18.92 17.40 -24.19
C ILE A 105 18.49 18.45 -23.17
N VAL A 106 17.39 19.16 -23.46
CA VAL A 106 16.74 20.03 -22.48
C VAL A 106 15.59 19.27 -21.85
N MET A 107 15.80 18.75 -20.63
CA MET A 107 14.74 18.14 -19.85
C MET A 107 13.85 19.25 -19.25
N VAL A 108 12.65 19.44 -19.79
CA VAL A 108 11.64 20.37 -19.25
C VAL A 108 10.67 19.58 -18.37
N LEU A 109 10.82 19.70 -17.06
CA LEU A 109 9.89 19.10 -16.08
C LEU A 109 8.77 20.09 -15.77
N TRP A 110 7.53 19.74 -16.15
CA TRP A 110 6.34 20.48 -15.73
C TRP A 110 5.82 19.88 -14.41
N ARG A 111 5.73 20.68 -13.33
CA ARG A 111 4.97 20.29 -12.13
C ARG A 111 3.48 20.39 -12.45
N THR A 112 2.74 19.28 -12.36
CA THR A 112 1.28 19.35 -12.25
C THR A 112 0.90 19.66 -10.81
N LYS A 113 0.13 20.73 -10.60
CA LYS A 113 -0.53 21.04 -9.33
C LYS A 113 -1.57 19.95 -9.07
N THR A 114 -1.44 19.20 -7.99
CA THR A 114 -2.46 18.26 -7.52
C THR A 114 -3.77 19.03 -7.29
N PRO A 115 -4.94 18.60 -7.81
CA PRO A 115 -6.22 19.21 -7.44
C PRO A 115 -6.49 18.95 -5.96
N LEU A 116 -7.02 19.97 -5.28
CA LEU A 116 -7.45 19.95 -3.87
C LEU A 116 -8.53 18.90 -3.61
#